data_AF-A0A0C9W5G6-F1
#
_entry.id   AF-A0A0C9W5G6-F1
#
_cell.length_a   1.000
_cell.length_b   1.000
_cell.length_c   1.000
_cell.angle_alpha   90.00
_cell.angle_beta   90.00
_cell.angle_gamma   90.00
#
_symmetry.space_group_name_H-M   'P 1'
#
loop_
_entity.id
_entity.type
_entity.pdbx_description
1 polymer ?
#
loop_
_entity_poly.entity_id
_entity_poly.type
_entity_poly.pdbx_seq_one_letter_code
_entity_poly.pdbx_strand_id
1 'polypeptide(L)'
;KKKQAEDILTMFSECCTVKFCHSDGKVETLKGHWCNECRKDEEFLLKNSKQKVFHIGSNLSCHQHIRSHYETYKVRCTERKIQVHHHAVPHNVVRTKEAVKKKARQG
;
A
#
# COMPACT_ATOMS: atom_id res chain seq x y z
N LYS A 1 18.94 1.12 -12.44
CA LYS A 1 17.56 0.62 -12.21
C LYS A 1 16.94 1.43 -11.07
N LYS A 2 15.79 2.10 -11.29
CA LYS A 2 15.16 2.97 -10.29
C LYS A 2 14.67 2.12 -9.10
N LYS A 3 15.33 2.27 -7.94
CA LYS A 3 14.94 1.68 -6.64
C LYS A 3 13.60 2.19 -6.10
N GLN A 4 12.93 3.09 -6.81
CA GLN A 4 11.79 3.92 -6.34
C GLN A 4 10.47 3.15 -6.14
N ALA A 5 10.46 1.82 -6.19
CA ALA A 5 9.25 1.03 -5.95
C ALA A 5 9.51 -0.29 -5.21
N GLU A 6 10.72 -0.54 -4.70
CA GLU A 6 11.00 -1.75 -3.92
C GLU A 6 10.18 -1.79 -2.63
N ASP A 7 9.89 -0.61 -2.06
CA ASP A 7 9.04 -0.46 -0.89
C ASP A 7 7.58 -0.87 -1.20
N ILE A 8 7.06 -0.55 -2.38
CA ILE A 8 5.70 -0.94 -2.79
C ILE A 8 5.58 -2.46 -2.81
N LEU A 9 6.61 -3.15 -3.32
CA LEU A 9 6.68 -4.62 -3.35
C LEU A 9 6.83 -5.27 -1.97
N THR A 10 6.92 -4.51 -0.89
CA THR A 10 6.81 -5.05 0.48
C THR A 10 5.36 -5.34 0.86
N MET A 11 4.40 -4.63 0.28
CA MET A 11 2.97 -4.76 0.57
C MET A 11 2.17 -5.25 -0.63
N PHE A 12 2.63 -4.94 -1.82
CA PHE A 12 2.00 -5.32 -3.07
C PHE A 12 2.71 -6.48 -3.75
N SER A 13 1.96 -7.20 -4.59
CA SER A 13 2.55 -8.11 -5.56
C SER A 13 3.33 -7.35 -6.64
N GLU A 14 4.12 -8.08 -7.41
CA GLU A 14 4.61 -7.58 -8.69
C GLU A 14 3.45 -7.15 -9.60
N CYS A 15 3.76 -6.25 -10.54
CA CYS A 15 2.79 -5.76 -11.50
C CYS A 15 2.33 -6.92 -12.38
N CYS A 16 1.04 -7.20 -12.40
CA CYS A 16 0.45 -8.26 -13.21
C CYS A 16 -0.75 -7.76 -14.00
N THR A 17 -1.06 -8.48 -15.08
CA THR A 17 -2.24 -8.23 -15.90
C THR A 17 -3.30 -9.28 -15.55
N VAL A 18 -4.49 -8.82 -15.20
CA VAL A 18 -5.60 -9.66 -14.77
C VAL A 18 -6.81 -9.39 -15.65
N LYS A 19 -7.51 -10.46 -16.03
CA LYS A 19 -8.80 -10.38 -16.70
C LYS A 19 -9.91 -10.54 -15.67
N PHE A 20 -10.76 -9.54 -15.54
CA PHE A 20 -11.97 -9.57 -14.74
C PHE A 20 -13.16 -9.85 -15.65
N CYS A 21 -13.83 -10.97 -15.43
CA CYS A 21 -15.07 -11.30 -16.11
C CYS A 21 -16.24 -10.85 -15.23
N HIS A 22 -17.08 -9.96 -15.76
CA HIS A 22 -18.28 -9.50 -15.11
C HIS A 22 -19.46 -10.42 -15.47
N SER A 23 -20.49 -10.45 -14.63
CA SER A 23 -21.68 -11.29 -14.81
C SER A 23 -22.43 -10.98 -16.12
N ASP A 24 -22.28 -9.76 -16.64
CA ASP A 24 -22.82 -9.27 -17.90
C ASP A 24 -22.08 -9.82 -19.14
N GLY A 25 -21.04 -10.63 -18.95
CA GLY A 25 -20.18 -11.15 -20.03
C GLY A 25 -19.09 -10.17 -20.47
N LYS A 26 -19.10 -8.93 -19.98
CA LYS A 26 -18.01 -7.96 -20.18
C LYS A 26 -16.71 -8.47 -19.55
N VAL A 27 -15.63 -8.46 -20.31
CA VAL A 27 -14.29 -8.81 -19.84
C VAL A 27 -13.42 -7.54 -19.82
N GLU A 28 -12.91 -7.19 -18.65
CA GLU A 28 -11.98 -6.07 -18.46
C GLU A 28 -10.58 -6.59 -18.18
N THR A 29 -9.60 -6.18 -18.98
CA THR A 29 -8.19 -6.55 -18.77
C THR A 29 -7.47 -5.37 -18.15
N LEU A 30 -6.99 -5.53 -16.92
CA LEU A 30 -6.39 -4.46 -16.12
C LEU A 30 -4.97 -4.84 -15.71
N LYS A 31 -4.06 -3.87 -15.75
CA LYS A 31 -2.66 -4.03 -15.33
C LYS A 31 -2.42 -3.24 -14.04
N GLY A 32 -1.92 -3.91 -13.00
CA GLY A 32 -1.84 -3.33 -11.67
C GLY A 32 -1.19 -4.26 -10.66
N HIS A 33 -1.44 -3.99 -9.37
CA HIS A 33 -0.84 -4.70 -8.26
C HIS A 33 -1.89 -5.22 -7.28
N TRP A 34 -1.66 -6.39 -6.70
CA TRP A 34 -2.47 -6.89 -5.61
C TRP A 34 -1.95 -6.39 -4.27
N CYS A 35 -2.82 -5.84 -3.42
CA CYS A 35 -2.44 -5.66 -2.01
C CYS A 35 -2.45 -7.04 -1.33
N ASN A 36 -1.32 -7.47 -0.78
CA ASN A 36 -1.19 -8.79 -0.17
C ASN A 36 -1.96 -8.91 1.15
N GLU A 37 -2.18 -7.80 1.86
CA GLU A 37 -2.95 -7.81 3.10
C GLU A 37 -4.45 -7.88 2.82
N CYS A 38 -4.99 -6.96 1.99
CA CYS A 38 -6.42 -6.97 1.66
C CYS A 38 -6.85 -8.24 0.91
N ARG A 39 -5.94 -8.86 0.15
CA ARG A 39 -6.23 -10.11 -0.55
C ARG A 39 -6.38 -11.32 0.39
N LYS A 40 -5.82 -11.25 1.61
CA LYS A 40 -5.97 -12.30 2.62
C LYS A 40 -7.17 -12.08 3.54
N ASP A 41 -7.74 -10.88 3.51
CA ASP A 41 -8.88 -10.52 4.36
C ASP A 41 -10.19 -11.05 3.76
N GLU A 42 -10.61 -12.23 4.20
CA GLU A 42 -11.79 -12.91 3.67
C GLU A 42 -13.08 -12.11 3.93
N GLU A 43 -13.18 -11.43 5.08
CA GLU A 43 -14.35 -10.59 5.39
C GLU A 43 -14.48 -9.40 4.43
N PHE A 44 -13.36 -8.74 4.12
CA PHE A 44 -13.31 -7.66 3.15
C PHE A 44 -13.67 -8.15 1.75
N LEU A 45 -13.20 -9.34 1.36
CA LEU A 45 -13.50 -9.97 0.06
C LEU A 45 -14.92 -10.53 -0.04
N LEU A 46 -15.59 -10.81 1.07
CA LEU A 46 -17.01 -11.15 1.09
C LEU A 46 -17.87 -9.90 0.90
N LYS A 47 -17.48 -8.79 1.55
CA LYS A 47 -18.19 -7.50 1.44
C LYS A 47 -17.90 -6.76 0.13
N ASN A 48 -16.73 -6.99 -0.48
CA ASN A 48 -16.26 -6.29 -1.67
C ASN A 48 -15.76 -7.26 -2.73
N SER A 49 -15.84 -6.89 -4.00
CA SER A 49 -15.27 -7.71 -5.08
C SER A 49 -13.74 -7.79 -4.99
N LYS A 50 -13.16 -8.91 -5.46
CA LYS A 50 -11.70 -9.06 -5.61
C LYS A 50 -11.08 -7.94 -6.45
N GLN A 51 -11.83 -7.34 -7.37
CA GLN A 51 -11.37 -6.20 -8.15
C GLN A 51 -11.00 -4.99 -7.27
N LYS A 52 -11.64 -4.79 -6.10
CA LYS A 52 -11.30 -3.68 -5.19
C LYS A 52 -9.94 -3.81 -4.52
N VAL A 53 -9.39 -5.03 -4.39
CA VAL A 53 -8.04 -5.23 -3.82
C VAL A 53 -6.95 -5.24 -4.89
N PHE A 54 -7.34 -5.01 -6.15
CA PHE A 54 -6.45 -4.83 -7.29
C PHE A 54 -6.28 -3.34 -7.58
N HIS A 55 -5.08 -2.83 -7.30
CA HIS A 55 -4.76 -1.42 -7.45
C HIS A 55 -4.17 -1.16 -8.83
N ILE A 56 -4.91 -0.38 -9.61
CA ILE A 56 -4.50 0.12 -10.92
C ILE A 56 -4.16 1.59 -10.71
N GLY A 57 -2.92 1.97 -10.98
CA GLY A 57 -2.54 3.36 -10.84
C GLY A 57 -1.05 3.57 -10.64
N SER A 58 -0.73 4.82 -10.29
CA SER A 58 0.64 5.26 -10.03
C SER A 58 1.11 4.86 -8.63
N ASN A 59 2.44 4.81 -8.43
CA ASN A 59 3.08 4.56 -7.14
C ASN A 59 2.48 5.37 -5.98
N LEU A 60 2.11 6.64 -6.23
CA LEU A 60 1.49 7.49 -5.22
C LEU A 60 0.16 6.91 -4.69
N SER A 61 -0.69 6.37 -5.57
CA SER A 61 -1.95 5.73 -5.15
C SER A 61 -1.68 4.48 -4.31
N CYS A 62 -0.68 3.67 -4.69
CA CYS A 62 -0.24 2.54 -3.88
C CYS A 62 0.28 2.99 -2.50
N HIS A 63 1.07 4.07 -2.43
CA HIS A 63 1.56 4.63 -1.16
C HIS A 63 0.42 5.18 -0.29
N GLN A 64 -0.59 5.82 -0.89
CA GLN A 64 -1.78 6.26 -0.17
C GLN A 64 -2.53 5.08 0.44
N HIS A 65 -2.69 3.99 -0.31
CA HIS A 65 -3.29 2.76 0.23
C HIS A 65 -2.45 2.14 1.35
N ILE A 66 -1.12 2.12 1.22
CA ILE A 66 -0.19 1.61 2.24
C ILE A 66 -0.36 2.32 3.59
N ARG A 67 -0.81 3.58 3.62
CA ARG A 67 -1.09 4.28 4.89
C ARG A 67 -2.06 3.51 5.79
N SER A 68 -3.03 2.80 5.20
CA SER A 68 -3.98 1.96 5.94
C SER A 68 -3.33 0.70 6.53
N HIS A 69 -2.16 0.31 6.03
CA HIS A 69 -1.36 -0.83 6.48
C HIS A 69 0.01 -0.41 7.00
N TYR A 70 0.12 0.82 7.52
CA TYR A 70 1.40 1.44 7.82
C TYR A 70 2.27 0.64 8.79
N GLU A 71 1.67 0.05 9.83
CA GLU A 71 2.42 -0.72 10.83
C GLU A 71 3.10 -1.94 10.20
N THR A 72 2.35 -2.75 9.43
CA THR A 72 2.89 -3.91 8.69
C THR A 72 3.95 -3.47 7.67
N TYR A 73 3.68 -2.39 6.93
CA TYR A 73 4.62 -1.84 5.94
C TYR A 73 5.94 -1.39 6.59
N LYS A 74 5.87 -0.72 7.74
CA LYS A 74 7.04 -0.24 8.48
C LYS A 74 7.90 -1.40 8.96
N VAL A 75 7.29 -2.47 9.48
CA VAL A 75 8.02 -3.68 9.89
C VAL A 75 8.74 -4.29 8.70
N ARG A 76 8.03 -4.54 7.59
CA ARG A 76 8.63 -5.14 6.38
C ARG A 76 9.73 -4.30 5.76
N CYS A 77 9.56 -2.97 5.76
CA CYS A 77 10.60 -2.04 5.31
C CYS A 77 11.85 -2.16 6.18
N THR A 78 11.68 -2.25 7.51
CA THR A 78 12.80 -2.38 8.45
C THR A 78 13.55 -3.71 8.24
N GLU A 79 12.82 -4.82 8.13
CA GLU A 79 13.40 -6.15 7.87
C GLU A 79 14.19 -6.20 6.56
N ARG A 80 13.68 -5.54 5.53
CA ARG A 80 14.33 -5.47 4.21
C ARG A 80 15.36 -4.35 4.09
N LYS A 81 15.60 -3.58 5.16
CA LYS A 81 16.49 -2.41 5.19
C LYS A 81 16.14 -1.37 4.11
N ILE A 82 14.85 -1.22 3.84
CA ILE A 82 14.29 -0.24 2.91
C ILE A 82 13.83 0.97 3.70
N GLN A 83 14.14 2.17 3.20
CA GLN A 83 13.63 3.40 3.80
C GLN A 83 12.13 3.55 3.54
N VAL A 84 11.35 3.71 4.60
CA VAL A 84 9.90 3.99 4.55
C VAL A 84 9.66 5.24 3.71
N HIS A 85 8.79 5.12 2.71
CA HIS A 85 8.48 6.23 1.82
C HIS A 85 7.61 7.29 2.51
N HIS A 86 7.96 8.57 2.39
CA HIS A 86 7.28 9.65 3.13
C HIS A 86 5.79 9.77 2.77
N HIS A 87 5.40 9.49 1.52
CA HIS A 87 3.99 9.49 1.12
C HIS A 87 3.19 8.35 1.77
N ALA A 88 3.82 7.28 2.24
CA ALA A 88 3.17 6.16 2.91
C ALA A 88 3.05 6.36 4.44
N VAL A 89 3.61 7.45 5.00
CA VAL A 89 3.54 7.75 6.44
C VAL A 89 2.20 8.44 6.77
N PRO A 90 1.41 7.89 7.71
CA PRO A 90 0.21 8.52 8.22
C PRO A 90 0.46 9.87 8.90
N HIS A 91 -0.47 10.82 8.74
CA HIS A 91 -0.34 12.17 9.30
C HIS A 91 -0.23 12.20 10.83
N ASN A 92 -0.92 11.31 11.54
CA ASN A 92 -0.82 11.18 13.00
C ASN A 92 0.62 10.84 13.44
N VAL A 93 1.29 9.94 12.71
CA VAL A 93 2.69 9.56 13.00
C VAL A 93 3.63 10.73 12.75
N VAL A 94 3.40 11.52 11.69
CA VAL A 94 4.18 12.73 11.40
C VAL A 94 4.02 13.75 12.53
N ARG A 95 2.78 14.08 12.91
CA ARG A 95 2.48 15.08 13.94
C ARG A 95 3.08 14.71 15.30
N THR A 96 3.05 13.43 15.69
CA THR A 96 3.66 12.98 16.94
C THR A 96 5.18 13.17 16.93
N LYS A 97 5.86 12.85 15.83
CA LYS A 97 7.32 13.06 15.71
C LYS A 97 7.69 14.54 15.80
N GLU A 98 6.91 15.41 15.16
CA GLU A 98 7.14 16.85 15.20
C GLU A 98 6.90 17.44 16.59
N ALA A 99 5.87 16.98 17.30
CA ALA A 99 5.58 17.41 18.67
C ALA A 99 6.71 17.00 19.64
N VAL A 100 7.24 15.77 19.52
CA VAL A 100 8.40 15.31 20.31
C VAL A 100 9.63 16.16 20.01
N LYS A 101 9.91 16.44 18.73
CA LYS A 101 11.05 17.26 18.33
C LYS A 101 10.95 18.71 18.81
N LYS A 102 9.74 19.28 18.89
CA LYS A 102 9.51 20.62 19.46
C LYS A 102 9.77 20.64 20.98
N LYS A 103 9.29 19.63 21.72
CA LYS A 103 9.54 19.52 23.17
C LYS A 103 11.03 19.37 23.51
N ALA A 104 11.78 18.59 22.73
CA ALA A 104 13.21 18.39 22.93
C ALA A 104 14.09 19.62 22.58
N ARG A 105 13.53 20.65 21.93
CA ARG A 105 14.22 21.93 21.63
C ARG A 105 13.91 23.03 22.65
N GLN A 106 12.94 22.79 23.53
CA GLN A 106 12.43 23.77 24.50
C GLN A 106 12.83 23.43 25.95
N GLY A 107 13.53 22.31 26.16
CA GLY A 107 14.22 21.97 27.41
C GLY A 107 15.71 21.91 27.16
#